data_AF-A0A1Y2GGS8-F1
#
_entry.id   AF-A0A1Y2GGS8-F1
#
_cell.length_a   1.000
_cell.length_b   1.000
_cell.length_c   1.000
_cell.angle_alpha   90.00
_cell.angle_beta   90.00
_cell.angle_gamma   90.00
#
_symmetry.space_group_name_H-M   'P 1'
#
loop_
_entity.id
_entity.type
_entity.pdbx_description
1 polymer ?
#
loop_
_entity_poly.entity_id
_entity_poly.type
_entity_poly.pdbx_seq_one_letter_code
_entity_poly.pdbx_strand_id
1 'polypeptide(L)'
;MAPNPPLTDTEKLLIDAYTTILEKPFKDKYEDKWEDEPFDRAVDQFKTRAQEIGFADPFELLARFKIQSYDAIRAELKKGPAPCFRPGWRSPILGMKIDPMVIVSKCAYISGPHYRGQERVVVLDFWASWCDPCLEAGPEVSQLAEEFAGQVAFIGINNESIFSTTKPTDIDLLNTFLDEHQEAFRYTMLVDNAEGFAKDSVYKPSGYRAIPCAVMLVDGVVVYVGSPLGTFKSEVEQALDSIGSGSLPVSTSQSSHAV
;
A
#
# COMPACT_ATOMS: atom_id res chain seq x y z
N MET A 1 -21.32 -6.83 2.56
CA MET A 1 -21.20 -7.66 3.78
C MET A 1 -21.41 -6.74 4.96
N ALA A 2 -22.21 -7.10 5.94
CA ALA A 2 -22.29 -6.32 7.17
C ALA A 2 -20.90 -6.30 7.84
N PRO A 3 -20.47 -5.17 8.46
CA PRO A 3 -19.22 -5.13 9.19
C PRO A 3 -19.24 -6.18 10.31
N ASN A 4 -18.09 -6.80 10.58
CA ASN A 4 -17.97 -7.73 11.68
C ASN A 4 -18.35 -7.03 12.99
N PRO A 5 -19.12 -7.67 13.88
CA PRO A 5 -19.46 -7.08 15.17
C PRO A 5 -18.18 -6.78 15.96
N PRO A 6 -18.18 -5.72 16.80
CA PRO A 6 -17.04 -5.38 17.62
C PRO A 6 -16.65 -6.54 18.53
N LEU A 7 -15.35 -6.70 18.76
CA LEU A 7 -14.83 -7.78 19.60
C LEU A 7 -15.20 -7.55 21.07
N THR A 8 -15.62 -8.62 21.73
CA THR A 8 -15.73 -8.71 23.20
C THR A 8 -14.34 -8.64 23.85
N ASP A 9 -14.29 -8.40 25.16
CA ASP A 9 -12.99 -8.30 25.85
C ASP A 9 -12.23 -9.63 25.84
N THR A 10 -12.93 -10.75 25.94
CA THR A 10 -12.36 -12.09 25.83
C THR A 10 -11.79 -12.36 24.42
N GLU A 11 -12.50 -11.92 23.37
CA GLU A 11 -12.00 -12.01 21.99
C GLU A 11 -10.76 -11.13 21.77
N LYS A 12 -10.73 -9.91 22.34
CA LYS A 12 -9.53 -9.05 22.29
C LYS A 12 -8.32 -9.72 22.94
N LEU A 13 -8.50 -10.38 24.08
CA LEU A 13 -7.44 -11.12 24.76
C LEU A 13 -6.92 -12.28 23.90
N LEU A 14 -7.81 -12.97 23.16
CA LEU A 14 -7.38 -14.04 22.26
C LEU A 14 -6.58 -13.50 21.07
N ILE A 15 -7.02 -12.39 20.47
CA ILE A 15 -6.29 -11.72 19.39
C ILE A 15 -4.92 -11.23 19.87
N ASP A 16 -4.85 -10.63 21.05
CA ASP A 16 -3.56 -10.23 21.66
C ASP A 16 -2.64 -11.43 21.90
N ALA A 17 -3.16 -12.53 22.44
CA ALA A 17 -2.40 -13.76 22.62
C ALA A 17 -1.90 -14.33 21.27
N TYR A 18 -2.75 -14.30 20.24
CA TYR A 18 -2.39 -14.74 18.89
C TYR A 18 -1.24 -13.90 18.33
N THR A 19 -1.35 -12.57 18.36
CA THR A 19 -0.30 -11.68 17.85
C THR A 19 0.99 -11.78 18.66
N THR A 20 0.91 -11.86 19.99
CA THR A 20 2.10 -11.87 20.86
C THR A 20 2.83 -13.21 20.86
N ILE A 21 2.12 -14.33 20.71
CA ILE A 21 2.69 -15.68 20.79
C ILE A 21 3.01 -16.24 19.40
N LEU A 22 2.11 -16.08 18.42
CA LEU A 22 2.24 -16.74 17.11
C LEU A 22 2.79 -15.82 16.01
N GLU A 23 2.51 -14.52 16.02
CA GLU A 23 2.95 -13.64 14.93
C GLU A 23 4.26 -12.90 15.24
N LYS A 24 4.26 -12.07 16.28
CA LYS A 24 5.37 -11.16 16.60
C LYS A 24 6.72 -11.87 16.75
N PRO A 25 6.83 -13.04 17.41
CA PRO A 25 8.11 -13.75 17.54
C PRO A 25 8.67 -14.33 16.23
N PHE A 26 7.87 -14.35 15.17
CA PHE A 26 8.19 -14.94 13.86
C PHE A 26 8.18 -13.92 12.71
N LYS A 27 7.90 -12.63 12.99
CA LYS A 27 7.78 -11.55 11.99
C LYS A 27 8.98 -11.45 11.03
N ASP A 28 10.18 -11.76 11.50
CA ASP A 28 11.44 -11.71 10.75
C ASP A 28 12.06 -13.09 10.48
N LYS A 29 11.35 -14.18 10.84
CA LYS A 29 11.84 -15.57 10.75
C LYS A 29 11.20 -16.35 9.61
N TYR A 30 11.13 -15.76 8.43
CA TYR A 30 10.59 -16.40 7.24
C TYR A 30 11.68 -17.07 6.39
N GLU A 31 11.27 -17.89 5.42
CA GLU A 31 12.11 -18.57 4.45
C GLU A 31 13.27 -19.35 5.09
N ASP A 32 14.52 -18.96 4.83
CA ASP A 32 15.73 -19.61 5.33
C ASP A 32 15.95 -19.41 6.83
N LYS A 33 15.28 -18.42 7.43
CA LYS A 33 15.33 -18.15 8.88
C LYS A 33 14.25 -18.88 9.67
N TRP A 34 13.38 -19.64 9.01
CA TRP A 34 12.28 -20.34 9.66
C TRP A 34 12.77 -21.63 10.34
N GLU A 35 12.31 -21.83 11.57
CA GLU A 35 12.51 -23.06 12.33
C GLU A 35 11.16 -23.59 12.80
N ASP A 36 10.88 -24.88 12.56
CA ASP A 36 9.58 -25.48 12.90
C ASP A 36 9.42 -25.70 14.42
N GLU A 37 10.48 -26.14 15.11
CA GLU A 37 10.41 -26.48 16.54
C GLU A 37 10.03 -25.28 17.46
N PRO A 38 10.58 -24.05 17.28
CA PRO A 38 10.10 -22.89 18.02
C PRO A 38 8.63 -22.54 17.75
N PHE A 39 8.14 -22.73 16.51
CA PHE A 39 6.75 -22.47 16.17
C PHE A 39 5.81 -23.49 16.81
N ASP A 40 6.17 -24.77 16.83
CA ASP A 40 5.38 -25.82 17.47
C ASP A 40 5.21 -25.54 18.97
N ARG A 41 6.27 -25.09 19.65
CA ARG A 41 6.17 -24.63 21.05
C ARG A 41 5.25 -23.44 21.22
N ALA A 42 5.30 -22.47 20.31
CA ALA A 42 4.42 -21.30 20.34
C ALA A 42 2.95 -21.70 20.13
N VAL A 43 2.67 -22.67 19.26
CA VAL A 43 1.34 -23.24 19.08
C VAL A 43 0.81 -23.87 20.37
N ASP A 44 1.63 -24.65 21.07
CA ASP A 44 1.22 -25.25 22.35
C ASP A 44 1.00 -24.20 23.45
N GLN A 45 1.84 -23.16 23.50
CA GLN A 45 1.65 -22.02 24.39
C GLN A 45 0.36 -21.26 24.09
N PHE A 46 0.07 -21.01 22.80
CA PHE A 46 -1.14 -20.32 22.38
C PHE A 46 -2.40 -21.14 22.69
N LYS A 47 -2.40 -22.46 22.46
CA LYS A 47 -3.51 -23.34 22.84
C LYS A 47 -3.79 -23.28 24.34
N THR A 48 -2.75 -23.34 25.17
CA THR A 48 -2.87 -23.23 26.63
C THR A 48 -3.47 -21.88 27.01
N ARG A 49 -2.96 -20.79 26.42
CA ARG A 49 -3.46 -19.43 26.68
C ARG A 49 -4.92 -19.24 26.23
N ALA A 50 -5.30 -19.81 25.09
CA ALA A 50 -6.68 -19.76 24.60
C ALA A 50 -7.65 -20.43 25.58
N GLN A 51 -7.28 -21.59 26.14
CA GLN A 51 -8.07 -22.28 27.16
C GLN A 51 -8.23 -21.46 28.44
N GLU A 52 -7.17 -20.80 28.92
CA GLU A 52 -7.25 -19.91 30.10
C GLU A 52 -8.18 -18.71 29.88
N ILE A 53 -8.24 -18.19 28.66
CA ILE A 53 -9.15 -17.10 28.27
C ILE A 53 -10.60 -17.60 28.15
N GLY A 54 -10.81 -18.91 27.97
CA GLY A 54 -12.13 -19.54 27.87
C GLY A 54 -12.50 -20.03 26.46
N PHE A 55 -11.54 -20.11 25.54
CA PHE A 55 -11.74 -20.69 24.21
C PHE A 55 -11.33 -22.17 24.17
N ALA A 56 -12.30 -23.05 23.96
CA ALA A 56 -12.03 -24.47 23.72
C ALA A 56 -11.43 -24.70 22.32
N ASP A 57 -11.94 -23.97 21.32
CA ASP A 57 -11.39 -23.88 19.98
C ASP A 57 -11.17 -22.42 19.58
N PRO A 58 -9.92 -21.92 19.50
CA PRO A 58 -9.66 -20.54 19.10
C PRO A 58 -10.08 -20.25 17.64
N PHE A 59 -10.25 -21.28 16.79
CA PHE A 59 -10.65 -21.08 15.40
C PHE A 59 -12.11 -20.66 15.24
N GLU A 60 -12.96 -20.81 16.26
CA GLU A 60 -14.30 -20.22 16.28
C GLU A 60 -14.24 -18.68 16.08
N LEU A 61 -13.24 -18.03 16.67
CA LEU A 61 -12.97 -16.61 16.44
C LEU A 61 -12.08 -16.40 15.21
N LEU A 62 -10.95 -17.10 15.12
CA LEU A 62 -9.93 -16.83 14.10
C LEU A 62 -10.44 -17.06 12.66
N ALA A 63 -11.42 -17.94 12.45
CA ALA A 63 -12.03 -18.14 11.14
C ALA A 63 -12.74 -16.88 10.61
N ARG A 64 -13.23 -15.97 11.48
CA ARG A 64 -13.77 -14.65 11.09
C ARG A 64 -12.73 -13.77 10.39
N PHE A 65 -11.45 -14.05 10.65
CA PHE A 65 -10.28 -13.40 10.05
C PHE A 65 -9.64 -14.26 8.96
N LYS A 66 -10.34 -15.29 8.47
CA LYS A 66 -9.86 -16.26 7.47
C LYS A 66 -8.66 -17.10 7.90
N ILE A 67 -8.38 -17.16 9.20
CA ILE A 67 -7.33 -18.02 9.77
C ILE A 67 -7.98 -19.35 10.12
N GLN A 68 -7.57 -20.43 9.43
CA GLN A 68 -8.30 -21.71 9.46
C GLN A 68 -7.57 -22.84 10.20
N SER A 69 -6.24 -22.78 10.30
CA SER A 69 -5.45 -23.81 10.98
C SER A 69 -4.07 -23.30 11.38
N TYR A 70 -3.42 -24.00 12.31
CA TYR A 70 -2.02 -23.73 12.66
C TYR A 70 -1.07 -23.98 11.49
N ASP A 71 -1.36 -24.96 10.63
CA ASP A 71 -0.56 -25.19 9.42
C ASP A 71 -0.69 -24.03 8.41
N ALA A 72 -1.87 -23.42 8.31
CA ALA A 72 -2.06 -22.23 7.48
C ALA A 72 -1.31 -21.02 8.04
N ILE A 73 -1.35 -20.82 9.37
CA ILE A 73 -0.56 -19.78 10.05
C ILE A 73 0.94 -20.04 9.80
N ARG A 74 1.40 -21.28 9.99
CA ARG A 74 2.78 -21.70 9.74
C ARG A 74 3.19 -21.37 8.31
N ALA A 75 2.39 -21.78 7.34
CA ALA A 75 2.70 -21.59 5.93
C ALA A 75 2.80 -20.10 5.57
N GLU A 76 1.91 -19.25 6.08
CA GLU A 76 1.93 -17.82 5.79
C GLU A 76 3.12 -17.11 6.46
N LEU A 77 3.37 -17.37 7.75
CA LEU A 77 4.51 -16.79 8.45
C LEU A 77 5.84 -17.27 7.87
N LYS A 78 5.95 -18.56 7.49
CA LYS A 78 7.13 -19.13 6.84
C LYS A 78 7.39 -18.55 5.47
N LYS A 79 6.35 -18.24 4.71
CA LYS A 79 6.46 -17.54 3.42
C LYS A 79 6.90 -16.08 3.62
N GLY A 80 6.54 -15.48 4.75
CA GLY A 80 6.85 -14.11 5.09
C GLY A 80 6.07 -13.09 4.26
N PRO A 81 6.25 -11.80 4.53
CA PRO A 81 5.57 -10.75 3.78
C PRO A 81 6.03 -10.75 2.32
N ALA A 82 5.21 -10.16 1.46
CA ALA A 82 5.58 -9.94 0.06
C ALA A 82 6.95 -9.23 -0.03
N PRO A 83 7.79 -9.53 -1.04
CA PRO A 83 9.15 -8.98 -1.14
C PRO A 83 9.22 -7.46 -0.97
N CYS A 84 8.22 -6.72 -1.45
CA CYS A 84 8.16 -5.27 -1.35
C CYS A 84 8.01 -4.69 0.07
N PHE A 85 7.66 -5.52 1.05
CA PHE A 85 7.59 -5.12 2.47
C PHE A 85 8.77 -5.65 3.28
N ARG A 86 9.74 -6.28 2.63
CA ARG A 86 10.93 -6.80 3.31
C ARG A 86 11.98 -5.69 3.45
N PRO A 87 12.71 -5.64 4.57
CA PRO A 87 13.78 -4.67 4.76
C PRO A 87 14.80 -4.70 3.62
N GLY A 88 15.17 -3.53 3.12
CA GLY A 88 16.16 -3.39 2.03
C GLY A 88 15.64 -3.72 0.63
N TRP A 89 14.35 -4.05 0.47
CA TRP A 89 13.76 -4.18 -0.85
C TRP A 89 13.83 -2.85 -1.62
N ARG A 90 14.05 -2.96 -2.92
CA ARG A 90 13.99 -1.84 -3.86
C ARG A 90 13.16 -2.24 -5.07
N SER A 91 12.40 -1.29 -5.58
CA SER A 91 11.59 -1.50 -6.76
C SER A 91 12.45 -1.84 -7.98
N PRO A 92 12.05 -2.82 -8.82
CA PRO A 92 12.74 -3.14 -10.06
C PRO A 92 12.79 -2.00 -11.09
N ILE A 93 11.91 -0.98 -10.96
CA ILE A 93 11.84 0.13 -11.91
C ILE A 93 12.60 1.38 -11.46
N LEU A 94 13.28 1.37 -10.31
CA LEU A 94 14.12 2.50 -9.90
C LEU A 94 15.17 2.79 -10.99
N GLY A 95 15.30 4.06 -11.38
CA GLY A 95 16.17 4.51 -12.46
C GLY A 95 15.61 4.32 -13.87
N MET A 96 14.47 3.65 -14.05
CA MET A 96 13.82 3.56 -15.36
C MET A 96 13.20 4.90 -15.74
N LYS A 97 13.12 5.16 -17.05
CA LYS A 97 12.44 6.33 -17.59
C LYS A 97 10.97 6.02 -17.85
N ILE A 98 10.10 6.88 -17.34
CA ILE A 98 8.66 6.90 -17.57
C ILE A 98 8.31 8.30 -18.04
N ASP A 99 7.59 8.40 -19.15
CA ASP A 99 7.02 9.67 -19.61
C ASP A 99 5.64 9.86 -18.96
N PRO A 100 5.49 10.79 -17.99
CA PRO A 100 4.21 11.02 -17.32
C PRO A 100 3.11 11.48 -18.30
N MET A 101 3.46 12.16 -19.39
CA MET A 101 2.47 12.58 -20.40
C MET A 101 1.88 11.38 -21.13
N VAL A 102 2.66 10.32 -21.37
CA VAL A 102 2.14 9.07 -21.95
C VAL A 102 1.14 8.43 -20.98
N ILE A 103 1.46 8.36 -19.68
CA ILE A 103 0.55 7.81 -18.67
C ILE A 103 -0.76 8.61 -18.66
N VAL A 104 -0.69 9.94 -18.55
CA VAL A 104 -1.85 10.83 -18.50
C VAL A 104 -2.69 10.73 -19.77
N SER A 105 -2.07 10.65 -20.95
CA SER A 105 -2.78 10.51 -22.23
C SER A 105 -3.58 9.20 -22.36
N LYS A 106 -3.23 8.20 -21.55
CA LYS A 106 -3.88 6.89 -21.51
C LYS A 106 -4.94 6.79 -20.42
N CYS A 107 -5.13 7.82 -19.61
CA CYS A 107 -6.13 7.84 -18.56
C CYS A 107 -7.28 8.78 -18.91
N ALA A 108 -8.45 8.54 -18.33
CA ALA A 108 -9.57 9.49 -18.37
C ALA A 108 -9.42 10.50 -17.23
N TYR A 109 -9.53 11.78 -17.54
CA TYR A 109 -9.54 12.83 -16.52
C TYR A 109 -10.89 12.87 -15.78
N ILE A 110 -10.84 13.03 -14.46
CA ILE A 110 -12.01 13.13 -13.59
C ILE A 110 -12.13 14.53 -12.98
N SER A 111 -11.13 14.95 -12.21
CA SER A 111 -11.17 16.21 -11.45
C SER A 111 -9.77 16.76 -11.13
N GLY A 112 -9.72 17.97 -10.55
CA GLY A 112 -8.49 18.62 -10.11
C GLY A 112 -7.80 19.50 -11.16
N PRO A 113 -6.56 19.97 -10.89
CA PRO A 113 -5.79 20.68 -11.89
C PRO A 113 -5.41 19.75 -13.06
N HIS A 114 -5.33 20.28 -14.28
CA HIS A 114 -4.78 19.52 -15.40
C HIS A 114 -3.25 19.53 -15.34
N TYR A 115 -2.62 18.35 -15.33
CA TYR A 115 -1.19 18.23 -15.54
C TYR A 115 -0.81 18.67 -16.97
N ARG A 116 0.19 19.56 -17.08
CA ARG A 116 0.63 20.16 -18.35
C ARG A 116 2.06 19.78 -18.76
N GLY A 117 2.73 18.91 -18.00
CA GLY A 117 4.11 18.52 -18.31
C GLY A 117 5.16 19.57 -17.95
N GLN A 118 4.88 20.45 -16.98
CA GLN A 118 5.79 21.55 -16.62
C GLN A 118 6.70 21.20 -15.43
N GLU A 119 6.16 20.41 -14.50
CA GLU A 119 6.84 20.00 -13.28
C GLU A 119 7.86 18.91 -13.56
N ARG A 120 9.08 19.12 -13.07
CA ARG A 120 10.18 18.14 -13.20
C ARG A 120 10.01 16.97 -12.22
N VAL A 121 9.38 17.22 -11.07
CA VAL A 121 9.00 16.17 -10.13
C VAL A 121 7.54 15.81 -10.34
N VAL A 122 7.25 14.53 -10.54
CA VAL A 122 5.89 14.02 -10.74
C VAL A 122 5.67 12.83 -9.83
N VAL A 123 4.58 12.83 -9.06
CA VAL A 123 4.11 11.70 -8.25
C VAL A 123 2.91 11.07 -8.94
N LEU A 124 3.04 9.81 -9.31
CA LEU A 124 1.92 8.96 -9.74
C LEU A 124 1.42 8.17 -8.52
N ASP A 125 0.25 8.51 -8.00
CA ASP A 125 -0.36 7.85 -6.84
C ASP A 125 -1.42 6.84 -7.28
N PHE A 126 -1.12 5.55 -7.17
CA PHE A 126 -2.03 4.48 -7.55
C PHE A 126 -2.95 4.12 -6.39
N TRP A 127 -4.27 4.17 -6.63
CA TRP A 127 -5.29 3.97 -5.60
C TRP A 127 -6.59 3.37 -6.17
N ALA A 128 -7.56 3.06 -5.30
CA ALA A 128 -8.91 2.61 -5.64
C ALA A 128 -9.93 3.06 -4.58
N SER A 129 -11.21 3.17 -4.92
CA SER A 129 -12.23 3.70 -3.99
C SER A 129 -12.55 2.76 -2.83
N TRP A 130 -12.33 1.45 -2.99
CA TRP A 130 -12.47 0.46 -1.93
C TRP A 130 -11.25 0.35 -1.00
N CYS A 131 -10.21 1.14 -1.22
CA CYS A 131 -8.96 1.07 -0.48
C CYS A 131 -8.99 1.98 0.75
N ASP A 132 -9.27 1.42 1.92
CA ASP A 132 -9.26 2.18 3.19
C ASP A 132 -7.92 2.87 3.48
N PRO A 133 -6.73 2.25 3.28
CA PRO A 133 -5.46 2.95 3.47
C PRO A 133 -5.26 4.13 2.50
N CYS A 134 -5.90 4.10 1.33
CA CYS A 134 -5.86 5.20 0.37
C CYS A 134 -6.69 6.39 0.86
N LEU A 135 -7.83 6.13 1.52
CA LEU A 135 -8.65 7.16 2.17
C LEU A 135 -7.90 7.81 3.33
N GLU A 136 -7.12 7.04 4.09
CA GLU A 136 -6.27 7.56 5.17
C GLU A 136 -5.15 8.45 4.62
N ALA A 137 -4.51 8.05 3.52
CA ALA A 137 -3.43 8.81 2.90
C ALA A 137 -3.89 10.07 2.15
N GLY A 138 -5.09 10.03 1.58
CA GLY A 138 -5.60 11.08 0.68
C GLY A 138 -5.48 12.51 1.23
N PRO A 139 -5.91 12.81 2.47
CA PRO A 139 -5.77 14.16 3.04
C PRO A 139 -4.32 14.65 3.12
N GLU A 140 -3.38 13.77 3.50
CA GLU A 140 -1.95 14.11 3.56
C GLU A 140 -1.40 14.35 2.15
N VAL A 141 -1.68 13.46 1.19
CA VAL A 141 -1.25 13.63 -0.21
C VAL A 141 -1.82 14.91 -0.83
N SER A 142 -3.09 15.21 -0.55
CA SER A 142 -3.74 16.45 -1.00
C SER A 142 -3.07 17.69 -0.40
N GLN A 143 -2.70 17.66 0.88
CA GLN A 143 -1.95 18.74 1.53
C GLN A 143 -0.57 18.95 0.89
N LEU A 144 0.15 17.86 0.59
CA LEU A 144 1.44 17.93 -0.09
C LEU A 144 1.30 18.48 -1.52
N ALA A 145 0.23 18.09 -2.23
CA ALA A 145 -0.06 18.62 -3.57
C ALA A 145 -0.31 20.13 -3.56
N GLU A 146 -0.97 20.65 -2.52
CA GLU A 146 -1.15 22.10 -2.32
C GLU A 146 0.16 22.79 -1.93
N GLU A 147 0.91 22.21 -0.98
CA GLU A 147 2.17 22.77 -0.48
C GLU A 147 3.23 22.90 -1.58
N PHE A 148 3.35 21.89 -2.43
CA PHE A 148 4.34 21.83 -3.51
C PHE A 148 3.79 22.24 -4.88
N ALA A 149 2.63 22.90 -4.94
CA ALA A 149 2.02 23.34 -6.19
C ALA A 149 2.99 24.18 -7.04
N GLY A 150 3.10 23.83 -8.33
CA GLY A 150 4.03 24.45 -9.28
C GLY A 150 5.48 23.96 -9.19
N GLN A 151 5.83 23.13 -8.21
CA GLN A 151 7.14 22.47 -8.09
C GLN A 151 7.03 20.96 -8.34
N VAL A 152 5.97 20.34 -7.81
CA VAL A 152 5.68 18.90 -7.91
C VAL A 152 4.27 18.72 -8.44
N ALA A 153 4.11 17.84 -9.44
CA ALA A 153 2.79 17.42 -9.92
C ALA A 153 2.36 16.13 -9.22
N PHE A 154 1.24 16.15 -8.49
CA PHE A 154 0.61 14.96 -7.94
C PHE A 154 -0.54 14.51 -8.86
N ILE A 155 -0.52 13.24 -9.23
CA ILE A 155 -1.46 12.63 -10.18
C ILE A 155 -1.98 11.32 -9.60
N GLY A 156 -3.24 11.33 -9.17
CA GLY A 156 -3.95 10.16 -8.68
C GLY A 156 -4.44 9.32 -9.85
N ILE A 157 -4.02 8.06 -9.89
CA ILE A 157 -4.41 7.09 -10.91
C ILE A 157 -5.28 6.04 -10.24
N ASN A 158 -6.59 6.22 -10.37
CA ASN A 158 -7.57 5.25 -9.91
C ASN A 158 -7.58 4.01 -10.83
N ASN A 159 -7.57 2.82 -10.26
CA ASN A 159 -7.91 1.58 -10.96
C ASN A 159 -8.66 0.62 -10.02
N GLU A 160 -9.98 0.54 -10.16
CA GLU A 160 -10.83 -0.36 -9.35
C GLU A 160 -10.50 -1.85 -9.51
N SER A 161 -9.79 -2.21 -10.60
CA SER A 161 -9.26 -3.54 -10.88
C SER A 161 -7.73 -3.60 -10.73
N ILE A 162 -7.13 -2.85 -9.81
CA ILE A 162 -5.67 -2.89 -9.64
C ILE A 162 -5.15 -4.27 -9.22
N PHE A 163 -5.93 -5.02 -8.43
CA PHE A 163 -5.62 -6.40 -8.01
C PHE A 163 -6.42 -7.49 -8.72
N SER A 164 -7.29 -7.14 -9.67
CA SER A 164 -8.13 -8.12 -10.38
C SER A 164 -8.24 -7.79 -11.87
N THR A 165 -8.93 -8.63 -12.64
CA THR A 165 -9.14 -8.40 -14.08
C THR A 165 -10.61 -8.19 -14.43
N THR A 166 -11.51 -8.13 -13.45
CA THR A 166 -12.94 -8.42 -13.67
C THR A 166 -13.91 -7.28 -13.37
N LYS A 167 -13.43 -6.10 -12.96
CA LYS A 167 -14.32 -4.96 -12.65
C LYS A 167 -13.85 -3.66 -13.33
N PRO A 168 -14.42 -3.27 -14.48
CA PRO A 168 -14.16 -1.95 -15.02
C PRO A 168 -14.61 -0.88 -14.01
N THR A 169 -13.94 0.28 -14.03
CA THR A 169 -14.32 1.42 -13.19
C THR A 169 -15.69 1.95 -13.62
N ASP A 170 -16.62 2.01 -12.69
CA ASP A 170 -17.90 2.72 -12.85
C ASP A 170 -17.66 4.20 -12.50
N ILE A 171 -17.69 5.05 -13.52
CA ILE A 171 -17.34 6.47 -13.39
C ILE A 171 -18.37 7.23 -12.56
N ASP A 172 -19.66 6.86 -12.62
CA ASP A 172 -20.70 7.55 -11.87
C ASP A 172 -20.60 7.23 -10.37
N LEU A 173 -20.31 5.96 -10.04
CA LEU A 173 -20.03 5.56 -8.66
C LEU A 173 -18.74 6.20 -8.14
N LEU A 174 -17.69 6.28 -8.97
CA LEU A 174 -16.44 6.93 -8.57
C LEU A 174 -16.63 8.43 -8.34
N ASN A 175 -17.37 9.12 -9.19
CA ASN A 175 -17.67 10.54 -8.99
C ASN A 175 -18.44 10.76 -7.69
N THR A 176 -19.45 9.93 -7.42
CA THR A 176 -20.20 9.98 -6.16
C THR A 176 -19.27 9.79 -4.96
N PHE A 177 -18.36 8.82 -5.02
CA PHE A 177 -17.37 8.60 -3.97
C PHE A 177 -16.44 9.80 -3.77
N LEU A 178 -15.93 10.39 -4.86
CA LEU A 178 -15.06 11.57 -4.79
C LEU A 178 -15.78 12.79 -4.20
N ASP A 179 -17.06 12.96 -4.50
CA ASP A 179 -17.90 14.02 -3.92
C ASP A 179 -18.12 13.84 -2.42
N GLU A 180 -18.20 12.59 -1.94
CA GLU A 180 -18.29 12.28 -0.51
C GLU A 180 -16.95 12.46 0.23
N HIS A 181 -15.83 12.39 -0.49
CA HIS A 181 -14.46 12.41 0.07
C HIS A 181 -13.62 13.58 -0.46
N GLN A 182 -14.25 14.74 -0.71
CA GLN A 182 -13.61 15.89 -1.36
C GLN A 182 -12.35 16.40 -0.64
N GLU A 183 -12.25 16.24 0.69
CA GLU A 183 -11.06 16.64 1.45
C GLU A 183 -9.81 15.78 1.15
N ALA A 184 -10.03 14.53 0.72
CA ALA A 184 -8.98 13.53 0.52
C ALA A 184 -8.40 13.50 -0.90
N PHE A 185 -9.08 14.04 -1.91
CA PHE A 185 -8.70 13.90 -3.31
C PHE A 185 -8.73 15.25 -4.05
N ARG A 186 -7.85 16.18 -3.65
CA ARG A 186 -7.84 17.60 -4.12
C ARG A 186 -6.73 17.91 -5.13
N TYR A 187 -6.24 16.91 -5.84
CA TYR A 187 -5.18 17.03 -6.85
C TYR A 187 -5.63 16.39 -8.17
N THR A 188 -4.74 16.23 -9.15
CA THR A 188 -5.12 15.70 -10.48
C THR A 188 -5.67 14.27 -10.34
N MET A 189 -6.95 14.05 -10.57
CA MET A 189 -7.57 12.72 -10.46
C MET A 189 -7.87 12.14 -11.84
N LEU A 190 -7.31 10.98 -12.10
CA LEU A 190 -7.45 10.23 -13.34
C LEU A 190 -7.97 8.82 -13.06
N VAL A 191 -8.61 8.23 -14.06
CA VAL A 191 -8.97 6.81 -14.11
C VAL A 191 -8.13 6.14 -15.18
N ASP A 192 -7.39 5.10 -14.79
CA ASP A 192 -6.65 4.26 -15.72
C ASP A 192 -7.61 3.66 -16.75
N ASN A 193 -7.17 3.50 -17.99
CA ASN A 193 -8.07 3.03 -19.04
C ASN A 193 -8.57 1.60 -18.80
N ALA A 194 -9.58 1.20 -19.57
CA ALA A 194 -10.17 -0.13 -19.51
C ALA A 194 -9.14 -1.27 -19.73
N GLU A 195 -8.05 -1.01 -20.44
CA GLU A 195 -6.95 -1.98 -20.65
C GLU A 195 -5.99 -2.04 -19.45
N GLY A 196 -6.05 -1.08 -18.52
CA GLY A 196 -5.17 -0.97 -17.37
C GLY A 196 -3.75 -0.57 -17.75
N PHE A 197 -3.57 0.37 -18.68
CA PHE A 197 -2.25 0.75 -19.18
C PHE A 197 -1.30 1.23 -18.08
N ALA A 198 -1.73 2.16 -17.22
CA ALA A 198 -0.87 2.68 -16.15
C ALA A 198 -0.56 1.57 -15.12
N LYS A 199 -1.56 0.75 -14.80
CA LYS A 199 -1.39 -0.45 -13.97
C LYS A 199 -0.34 -1.40 -14.54
N ASP A 200 -0.40 -1.69 -15.83
CA ASP A 200 0.42 -2.73 -16.45
C ASP A 200 1.81 -2.24 -16.86
N SER A 201 1.96 -0.95 -17.17
CA SER A 201 3.24 -0.35 -17.56
C SER A 201 4.04 0.24 -16.40
N VAL A 202 3.41 0.59 -15.28
CA VAL A 202 4.07 1.24 -14.14
C VAL A 202 3.84 0.46 -12.85
N TYR A 203 2.59 0.31 -12.40
CA TYR A 203 2.30 -0.27 -11.08
C TYR A 203 2.80 -1.72 -10.95
N LYS A 204 2.42 -2.62 -11.87
CA LYS A 204 2.84 -4.02 -11.84
C LYS A 204 4.37 -4.17 -11.96
N PRO A 205 5.06 -3.54 -12.94
CA PRO A 205 6.52 -3.61 -13.02
C PRO A 205 7.22 -3.03 -11.79
N SER A 206 6.61 -2.06 -11.09
CA SER A 206 7.16 -1.49 -9.86
C SER A 206 7.43 -2.54 -8.78
N GLY A 207 6.79 -3.71 -8.86
CA GLY A 207 6.94 -4.78 -7.88
C GLY A 207 6.37 -4.43 -6.50
N TYR A 208 5.80 -3.23 -6.32
CA TYR A 208 5.03 -2.87 -5.14
C TYR A 208 3.65 -3.50 -5.23
N ARG A 209 3.26 -4.24 -4.18
CA ARG A 209 2.08 -5.14 -4.21
C ARG A 209 0.94 -4.69 -3.30
N ALA A 210 0.92 -3.42 -2.92
CA ALA A 210 -0.18 -2.78 -2.20
C ALA A 210 -0.57 -1.44 -2.83
N ILE A 211 -1.67 -0.87 -2.37
CA ILE A 211 -2.05 0.51 -2.57
C ILE A 211 -2.40 1.13 -1.19
N PRO A 212 -2.23 2.46 -1.00
CA PRO A 212 -1.74 3.43 -1.99
C PRO A 212 -0.27 3.18 -2.36
N CYS A 213 0.08 3.52 -3.59
CA CYS A 213 1.42 3.34 -4.12
C CYS A 213 1.84 4.59 -4.89
N ALA A 214 2.75 5.36 -4.31
CA ALA A 214 3.37 6.49 -4.96
C ALA A 214 4.59 6.04 -5.76
N VAL A 215 4.62 6.42 -7.04
CA VAL A 215 5.79 6.33 -7.91
C VAL A 215 6.24 7.76 -8.24
N MET A 216 7.37 8.18 -7.69
CA MET A 216 7.90 9.53 -7.92
C MET A 216 8.95 9.52 -9.02
N LEU A 217 8.82 10.48 -9.93
CA LEU A 217 9.69 10.71 -11.05
C LEU A 217 10.42 12.04 -10.87
N VAL A 218 11.71 12.09 -11.21
CA VAL A 218 12.48 13.33 -11.39
C VAL A 218 13.00 13.34 -12.83
N ASP A 219 12.57 14.30 -13.64
CA ASP A 219 12.84 14.36 -15.09
C ASP A 219 12.46 13.05 -15.81
N GLY A 220 11.34 12.46 -15.40
CA GLY A 220 10.84 11.19 -15.91
C GLY A 220 11.62 9.97 -15.43
N VAL A 221 12.66 10.11 -14.61
CA VAL A 221 13.38 8.97 -14.02
C VAL A 221 12.71 8.57 -12.71
N VAL A 222 12.36 7.30 -12.54
CA VAL A 222 11.78 6.80 -11.29
C VAL A 222 12.82 6.85 -10.18
N VAL A 223 12.50 7.56 -9.10
CA VAL A 223 13.39 7.72 -7.94
C VAL A 223 12.83 7.15 -6.66
N TYR A 224 11.51 6.94 -6.60
CA TYR A 224 10.82 6.39 -5.43
C TYR A 224 9.66 5.50 -5.87
N VAL A 225 9.46 4.41 -5.15
CA VAL A 225 8.28 3.53 -5.24
C VAL A 225 7.95 3.07 -3.82
N GLY A 226 6.76 3.38 -3.33
CA GLY A 226 6.36 3.01 -1.97
C GLY A 226 5.04 3.59 -1.52
N SER A 227 4.76 3.51 -0.22
CA SER A 227 3.56 4.10 0.38
C SER A 227 3.71 5.62 0.52
N PRO A 228 2.71 6.42 0.12
CA PRO A 228 2.70 7.85 0.41
C PRO A 228 2.43 8.19 1.90
N LEU A 229 2.22 7.20 2.77
CA LEU A 229 2.02 7.41 4.21
C LEU A 229 3.34 7.55 4.97
N GLY A 230 3.37 8.46 5.95
CA GLY A 230 4.45 8.56 6.93
C GLY A 230 5.59 9.48 6.49
N THR A 231 6.68 8.94 5.94
CA THR A 231 7.89 9.72 5.63
C THR A 231 7.88 10.36 4.24
N PHE A 232 6.76 10.32 3.52
CA PHE A 232 6.71 10.64 2.10
C PHE A 232 7.09 12.09 1.78
N LYS A 233 6.68 13.05 2.63
CA LYS A 233 7.10 14.45 2.50
C LYS A 233 8.62 14.62 2.40
N SER A 234 9.38 13.90 3.22
CA SER A 234 10.84 14.00 3.21
C SER A 234 11.44 13.45 1.91
N GLU A 235 10.84 12.42 1.33
CA GLU A 235 11.28 11.90 0.02
C GLU A 235 11.00 12.93 -1.09
N VAL A 236 9.87 13.63 -1.04
CA VAL A 236 9.54 14.73 -1.98
C VAL A 236 10.54 15.88 -1.87
N GLU A 237 10.85 16.32 -0.65
CA GLU A 237 11.86 17.37 -0.40
C GLU A 237 13.25 16.96 -0.93
N GLN A 238 13.68 15.72 -0.65
CA GLN A 238 14.94 15.19 -1.19
C GLN A 238 14.95 15.13 -2.72
N ALA A 239 13.82 14.82 -3.35
CA ALA A 239 13.70 14.82 -4.80
C ALA A 239 13.84 16.23 -5.39
N LEU A 240 13.23 17.24 -4.76
CA LEU A 240 13.40 18.64 -5.15
C LEU A 240 14.86 19.12 -5.00
N ASP A 241 15.51 18.78 -3.89
CA ASP A 241 16.92 19.13 -3.65
C ASP A 241 17.87 18.50 -4.68
N SER A 242 17.56 17.28 -5.11
CA SER A 242 18.35 16.55 -6.11
C SER A 242 18.45 17.31 -7.44
N ILE A 243 17.39 18.02 -7.84
CA ILE A 243 17.33 18.83 -9.06
C ILE A 243 18.38 19.94 -9.04
N GLY A 244 18.54 20.61 -7.89
CA GLY A 244 19.51 21.70 -7.73
C GLY A 244 20.97 21.23 -7.75
N SER A 245 21.21 19.98 -7.33
CA SER A 245 22.56 19.39 -7.28
C SER A 245 23.00 18.70 -8.58
N GLY A 246 22.08 18.44 -9.52
CA GLY A 246 22.37 17.69 -10.75
C GLY A 246 22.66 16.20 -10.51
N SER A 247 22.28 15.66 -9.35
CA SER A 247 22.42 14.24 -9.00
C SER A 247 21.03 13.59 -8.86
N LEU A 248 20.91 12.31 -9.20
CA LEU A 248 19.66 11.59 -8.94
C LEU A 248 19.55 11.31 -7.43
N PRO A 249 18.37 11.48 -6.83
CA PRO A 249 18.18 11.22 -5.41
C PRO A 249 18.35 9.73 -5.13
N VAL A 250 19.12 9.42 -4.09
CA VAL A 250 19.27 8.04 -3.58
C VAL A 250 18.14 7.82 -2.58
N SER A 251 17.04 7.18 -2.99
CA SER A 251 15.94 6.90 -2.04
C SER A 251 16.46 6.03 -0.89
N THR A 252 16.24 6.52 0.34
CA THR A 252 16.65 5.87 1.59
C THR A 252 15.53 5.04 2.21
N SER A 253 14.34 5.01 1.59
CA SER A 253 13.15 4.39 2.16
C SER A 253 13.32 2.88 2.42
N GLN A 254 13.58 2.55 3.68
CA GLN A 254 13.22 1.26 4.27
C GLN A 254 11.75 1.37 4.62
N SER A 255 10.86 0.68 3.88
CA SER A 255 9.45 0.59 4.22
C SER A 255 9.30 -0.07 5.60
N SER A 256 9.19 0.73 6.64
CA SER A 256 9.07 0.28 8.02
C SER A 256 7.62 0.18 8.48
N HIS A 257 6.63 0.16 7.59
CA HIS A 257 5.22 -0.04 7.96
C HIS A 257 4.64 -1.23 7.20
N ALA A 258 4.88 -2.42 7.74
CA ALA A 258 3.94 -3.53 7.61
C ALA A 258 2.89 -3.33 8.71
N VAL A 259 1.67 -2.99 8.32
CA VAL A 259 0.46 -3.07 9.17
C VAL A 259 0.28 -4.52 9.60
#